data_AF-A0A7X7U098-F1
#
_entry.id   AF-A0A7X7U098-F1
#
_cell.length_a   1.000
_cell.length_b   1.000
_cell.length_c   1.000
_cell.angle_alpha   90.00
_cell.angle_beta   90.00
_cell.angle_gamma   90.00
#
_symmetry.space_group_name_H-M   'P 1'
#
loop_
_entity.id
_entity.type
_entity.pdbx_description
1 polymer ?
#
loop_
_entity_poly.entity_id
_entity_poly.type
_entity_poly.pdbx_seq_one_letter_code
_entity_poly.pdbx_strand_id
1 'polypeptide(L)'
;MCFLGECVVSKCKAFTLIELLVVIAVIAILMAILMPALKIAREQARGVTCMANQKSLAHAYIMYADENDGEMVGGMASHTKTDGIPAWVMPPLDYSGTTIVGMSSGDVTIQQRYNGLREGALYPYLKDVKVYHCSGDNRKSLGTPLGNTPAYQIYRSYSLPDYLKAVEKKDPKKLFTFKDPANKMLFVEEIYDGASGNYNHGGWSYAPFTGAMWDPLGVFHSDACTFSFMDGHAERKKWDDKRTITYCMSRAEAAAKGYGKNVAFNPPNVDTDWLDLHYPGKTNIAQ
;
A
#
# COMPACT_ATOMS: atom_id res chain seq x y z
N MET A 1 0.68 -82.13 -2.91
CA MET A 1 0.90 -81.70 -1.51
C MET A 1 0.77 -80.17 -1.48
N CYS A 2 -0.37 -79.67 -0.98
CA CYS A 2 -0.55 -78.24 -0.72
C CYS A 2 0.07 -77.90 0.64
N PHE A 3 0.95 -76.91 0.68
CA PHE A 3 1.42 -76.30 1.93
C PHE A 3 0.38 -75.27 2.40
N LEU A 4 -0.28 -75.54 3.52
CA LEU A 4 -1.07 -74.57 4.25
C LEU A 4 -0.11 -73.68 5.07
N GLY A 5 0.06 -72.43 4.66
CA GLY A 5 0.72 -71.40 5.46
C GLY A 5 -0.24 -70.90 6.54
N GLU A 6 0.20 -70.91 7.79
CA GLU A 6 -0.53 -70.33 8.93
C GLU A 6 -0.55 -68.80 8.80
N CYS A 7 -1.75 -68.21 8.74
CA CYS A 7 -1.94 -66.77 8.70
C CYS A 7 -2.12 -66.25 10.14
N VAL A 8 -1.08 -65.65 10.71
CA VAL A 8 -1.13 -65.04 12.06
C VAL A 8 -1.90 -63.71 11.96
N VAL A 9 -3.16 -63.72 12.36
CA VAL A 9 -3.97 -62.49 12.51
C VAL A 9 -3.45 -61.71 13.73
N SER A 10 -2.65 -60.68 13.48
CA SER A 10 -2.29 -59.69 14.51
C SER A 10 -3.56 -59.02 15.01
N LYS A 11 -3.81 -59.02 16.33
CA LYS A 11 -4.90 -58.27 16.96
C LYS A 11 -4.67 -56.78 16.73
N CYS A 12 -5.18 -56.23 15.64
CA CYS A 12 -5.31 -54.78 15.47
C CYS A 12 -6.28 -54.27 16.55
N LYS A 13 -5.77 -53.41 17.45
CA LYS A 13 -6.62 -52.69 18.39
C LYS A 13 -7.58 -51.81 17.57
N ALA A 14 -8.87 -52.13 17.58
CA ALA A 14 -9.88 -51.30 16.94
C ALA A 14 -10.08 -50.03 17.77
N PHE A 15 -10.07 -48.88 17.11
CA PHE A 15 -10.31 -47.58 17.73
C PHE A 15 -11.78 -47.51 18.19
N THR A 16 -12.03 -47.12 19.43
CA THR A 16 -13.40 -46.94 19.93
C THR A 16 -13.98 -45.62 19.41
N LEU A 17 -15.30 -45.55 19.27
CA LEU A 17 -16.01 -44.33 18.89
C LEU A 17 -15.71 -43.17 19.87
N ILE A 18 -15.54 -43.49 21.15
CA ILE A 18 -15.22 -42.52 22.20
C ILE A 18 -13.82 -41.94 22.00
N GLU A 19 -12.81 -42.77 21.71
CA GLU A 19 -11.45 -42.28 21.44
C GLU A 19 -11.41 -41.36 20.22
N LEU A 20 -12.15 -41.69 19.15
CA LEU A 20 -12.26 -40.83 17.97
C LEU A 20 -12.93 -39.49 18.31
N LEU A 21 -14.00 -39.52 19.12
CA LEU A 21 -14.76 -38.34 19.53
C LEU A 21 -13.90 -37.38 20.37
N VAL A 22 -13.11 -37.90 21.32
CA VAL A 22 -12.22 -37.09 22.15
C VAL A 22 -11.14 -36.41 21.29
N VAL A 23 -10.57 -37.13 20.32
CA VAL A 23 -9.54 -36.58 19.42
C VAL A 23 -10.09 -35.43 18.59
N ILE A 24 -11.25 -35.58 17.96
CA ILE A 24 -11.84 -34.48 17.18
C ILE A 24 -12.22 -33.29 18.07
N ALA A 25 -12.68 -33.54 19.31
CA ALA A 25 -12.99 -32.48 20.27
C ALA A 25 -11.74 -31.67 20.63
N VAL A 26 -10.60 -32.34 20.89
CA VAL A 26 -9.32 -31.66 21.17
C VAL A 26 -8.84 -30.89 19.94
N ILE A 27 -8.90 -31.47 18.74
CA ILE A 27 -8.53 -30.76 17.50
C ILE A 27 -9.40 -29.52 17.29
N ALA A 28 -10.70 -29.61 17.53
CA ALA A 28 -11.62 -28.47 17.40
C ALA A 28 -11.26 -27.33 18.37
N ILE A 29 -10.93 -27.64 19.62
CA ILE A 29 -10.49 -26.64 20.61
C ILE A 29 -9.19 -25.98 20.17
N LEU A 30 -8.21 -26.76 19.71
CA LEU A 30 -6.93 -26.23 19.21
C LEU A 30 -7.12 -25.34 17.99
N MET A 31 -7.95 -25.74 17.03
CA MET A 31 -8.25 -24.93 15.84
C MET A 31 -8.98 -23.64 16.18
N ALA A 32 -9.90 -23.66 17.16
CA ALA A 32 -10.62 -22.47 17.61
C ALA A 32 -9.69 -21.37 18.13
N ILE A 33 -8.59 -21.74 18.79
CA ILE A 33 -7.57 -20.79 19.29
C ILE A 33 -6.57 -20.42 18.19
N LEU A 34 -6.19 -21.38 17.34
CA LEU A 34 -5.15 -21.19 16.33
C LEU A 34 -5.59 -20.28 15.16
N MET A 35 -6.84 -20.38 14.71
CA MET A 35 -7.35 -19.57 13.59
C MET A 35 -7.25 -18.04 13.82
N PRO A 36 -7.77 -17.48 14.95
CA PRO A 36 -7.64 -16.05 15.21
C PRO A 36 -6.18 -15.61 15.40
N ALA A 37 -5.36 -16.42 16.08
CA ALA A 37 -3.94 -16.13 16.26
C ALA A 37 -3.19 -16.07 14.92
N LEU A 38 -3.44 -17.03 14.02
CA LEU A 38 -2.83 -17.07 12.69
C LEU A 38 -3.26 -15.89 11.82
N LYS A 39 -4.51 -15.44 11.92
CA LYS A 39 -4.98 -14.24 11.23
C LYS A 39 -4.17 -13.01 11.65
N ILE A 40 -4.02 -12.78 12.96
CA ILE A 40 -3.23 -11.65 13.49
C ILE A 40 -1.76 -11.75 13.04
N ALA A 41 -1.16 -12.94 13.13
CA ALA A 41 0.22 -13.15 12.71
C ALA A 41 0.44 -12.84 11.22
N ARG A 42 -0.50 -13.27 10.35
CA ARG A 42 -0.45 -12.96 8.91
C ARG A 42 -0.58 -11.46 8.64
N GLU A 43 -1.47 -10.76 9.34
CA GLU A 43 -1.63 -9.30 9.21
C GLU A 43 -0.36 -8.55 9.65
N GLN A 44 0.28 -8.97 10.74
CA GLN A 44 1.55 -8.40 11.17
C GLN A 44 2.66 -8.63 10.14
N ALA A 45 2.76 -9.85 9.58
CA ALA A 45 3.73 -10.18 8.54
C ALA A 45 3.52 -9.36 7.25
N ARG A 46 2.26 -9.10 6.87
CA ARG A 46 1.91 -8.19 5.76
C ARG A 46 2.44 -6.78 6.01
N GLY A 47 2.27 -6.26 7.23
CA GLY A 47 2.79 -4.96 7.63
C GLY A 47 4.31 -4.87 7.56
N VAL A 48 5.02 -5.90 8.02
CA VAL A 48 6.50 -5.96 7.93
C VAL A 48 6.96 -5.97 6.47
N THR A 49 6.28 -6.73 5.61
CA THR A 49 6.57 -6.78 4.16
C THR A 49 6.34 -5.41 3.52
N CYS A 50 5.25 -4.74 3.91
CA CYS A 50 4.90 -3.42 3.41
C CYS A 50 5.96 -2.36 3.80
N MET A 51 6.41 -2.36 5.06
CA MET A 51 7.51 -1.50 5.51
C MET A 51 8.82 -1.79 4.78
N ALA A 52 9.13 -3.07 4.52
CA ALA A 52 10.32 -3.44 3.74
C ALA A 52 10.24 -2.89 2.31
N ASN A 53 9.08 -3.01 1.65
CA ASN A 53 8.84 -2.44 0.32
C ASN A 53 8.99 -0.91 0.32
N GLN A 54 8.41 -0.22 1.30
CA GLN A 54 8.53 1.22 1.50
C GLN A 54 9.99 1.66 1.69
N LYS A 55 10.76 0.93 2.50
CA LYS A 55 12.20 1.16 2.68
C LYS A 55 12.99 0.98 1.39
N SER A 56 12.69 -0.07 0.61
CA SER A 56 13.30 -0.27 -0.72
C SER A 56 12.99 0.88 -1.67
N LEU A 57 11.75 1.38 -1.70
CA LEU A 57 11.36 2.55 -2.51
C LEU A 57 12.11 3.81 -2.09
N ALA A 58 12.21 4.08 -0.79
CA ALA A 58 12.92 5.24 -0.29
C ALA A 58 14.41 5.19 -0.62
N HIS A 59 15.06 4.03 -0.44
CA HIS A 59 16.45 3.85 -0.86
C HIS A 59 16.64 4.02 -2.37
N ALA A 60 15.76 3.45 -3.20
CA ALA A 60 15.81 3.65 -4.64
C ALA A 60 15.69 5.13 -5.03
N TYR A 61 14.83 5.89 -4.34
CA TYR A 61 14.71 7.32 -4.54
C TYR A 61 15.99 8.06 -4.15
N ILE A 62 16.57 7.75 -3.00
CA ILE A 62 17.82 8.37 -2.53
C ILE A 62 18.97 8.05 -3.48
N MET A 63 19.10 6.81 -3.95
CA MET A 63 20.10 6.42 -4.95
C MET A 63 19.92 7.18 -6.27
N TYR A 64 18.69 7.30 -6.75
CA TYR A 64 18.40 8.11 -7.93
C TYR A 64 18.85 9.56 -7.72
N ALA A 65 18.47 10.16 -6.58
CA ALA A 65 18.84 11.54 -6.29
C ALA A 65 20.36 11.70 -6.21
N ASP A 66 21.08 10.78 -5.57
CA ASP A 66 22.55 10.79 -5.47
C ASP A 66 23.22 10.78 -6.86
N GLU A 67 22.73 9.94 -7.78
CA GLU A 67 23.26 9.85 -9.15
C GLU A 67 22.85 11.02 -10.06
N ASN A 68 21.89 11.85 -9.65
CA ASN A 68 21.32 12.94 -10.44
C ASN A 68 21.44 14.30 -9.73
N ASP A 69 22.57 14.58 -9.05
CA ASP A 69 22.83 15.87 -8.37
C ASP A 69 21.74 16.30 -7.37
N GLY A 70 21.11 15.34 -6.71
CA GLY A 70 20.00 15.52 -5.79
C GLY A 70 18.63 15.76 -6.44
N GLU A 71 18.52 15.69 -7.77
CA GLU A 71 17.25 15.87 -8.49
C GLU A 71 16.18 14.86 -8.05
N MET A 72 14.95 15.35 -8.01
CA MET A 72 13.77 14.55 -7.65
C MET A 72 13.10 13.97 -8.89
N VAL A 73 12.49 12.79 -8.73
CA VAL A 73 11.53 12.25 -9.69
C VAL A 73 10.13 12.76 -9.38
N GLY A 74 9.34 12.97 -10.42
CA GLY A 74 7.98 13.47 -10.31
C GLY A 74 7.06 12.42 -9.70
N GLY A 75 6.21 12.84 -8.75
CA GLY A 75 5.29 11.96 -8.00
C GLY A 75 4.06 11.50 -8.77
N MET A 76 3.71 12.14 -9.88
CA MET A 76 2.61 11.74 -10.74
C MET A 76 3.00 10.56 -11.63
N ALA A 77 2.04 9.69 -11.96
CA ALA A 77 2.25 8.69 -13.00
C ALA A 77 2.16 9.36 -14.38
N SER A 78 3.24 9.27 -15.16
CA SER A 78 3.29 9.89 -16.49
C SER A 78 4.10 9.04 -17.47
N HIS A 79 3.64 8.97 -18.72
CA HIS A 79 4.35 8.28 -19.81
C HIS A 79 5.47 9.13 -20.42
N THR A 80 5.49 10.44 -20.14
CA THR A 80 6.52 11.37 -20.61
C THR A 80 7.03 12.22 -19.46
N LYS A 81 8.25 12.77 -19.61
CA LYS A 81 8.76 13.76 -18.67
C LYS A 81 7.88 15.01 -18.69
N THR A 82 7.60 15.57 -17.53
CA THR A 82 6.89 16.85 -17.38
C THR A 82 7.90 17.89 -16.94
N ASP A 83 8.08 18.95 -17.74
CA ASP A 83 9.09 20.00 -17.51
C ASP A 83 10.52 19.47 -17.29
N GLY A 84 10.86 18.35 -17.96
CA GLY A 84 12.16 17.69 -17.83
C GLY A 84 12.29 16.74 -16.64
N ILE A 85 11.33 16.73 -15.71
CA ILE A 85 11.30 15.80 -14.57
C ILE A 85 10.72 14.44 -15.02
N PRO A 86 11.45 13.33 -14.83
CA PRO A 86 10.92 12.00 -15.10
C PRO A 86 9.97 11.54 -13.99
N ALA A 87 8.95 10.77 -14.34
CA ALA A 87 8.04 10.18 -13.38
C ALA A 87 8.65 8.97 -12.67
N TRP A 88 8.36 8.81 -11.38
CA TRP A 88 8.83 7.65 -10.62
C TRP A 88 8.20 6.33 -11.10
N VAL A 89 7.00 6.40 -11.69
CA VAL A 89 6.29 5.30 -12.37
C VAL A 89 5.52 5.83 -13.58
N MET A 90 5.25 4.94 -14.54
CA MET A 90 4.32 5.21 -15.64
C MET A 90 2.94 4.55 -15.39
N PRO A 91 1.87 5.03 -16.03
CA PRO A 91 0.58 4.32 -16.09
C PRO A 91 0.72 2.95 -16.78
N PRO A 92 -0.29 2.06 -16.72
CA PRO A 92 -0.27 0.79 -17.43
C PRO A 92 0.01 1.00 -18.93
N LEU A 93 0.92 0.21 -19.50
CA LEU A 93 1.31 0.30 -20.90
C LEU A 93 0.93 -0.97 -21.65
N ASP A 94 0.72 -0.84 -22.95
CA ASP A 94 0.53 -1.98 -23.84
C ASP A 94 1.75 -2.91 -23.87
N TYR A 95 1.66 -4.02 -24.60
CA TYR A 95 2.73 -5.01 -24.65
C TYR A 95 3.98 -4.50 -25.41
N SER A 96 3.85 -3.45 -26.22
CA SER A 96 4.98 -2.75 -26.84
C SER A 96 5.60 -1.68 -25.94
N GLY A 97 4.96 -1.32 -24.82
CA GLY A 97 5.46 -0.29 -23.90
C GLY A 97 5.29 1.13 -24.44
N THR A 98 4.40 1.35 -25.41
CA THR A 98 4.29 2.59 -26.18
C THR A 98 3.02 3.37 -25.90
N THR A 99 1.94 2.70 -25.52
CA THR A 99 0.62 3.32 -25.37
C THR A 99 0.08 3.09 -23.97
N ILE A 100 -0.48 4.14 -23.38
CA ILE A 100 -1.21 4.05 -22.11
C ILE A 100 -2.47 3.22 -22.31
N VAL A 101 -2.67 2.21 -21.46
CA VAL A 101 -3.87 1.38 -21.41
C VAL A 101 -4.76 1.86 -20.25
N GLY A 102 -5.77 2.64 -20.60
CA GLY A 102 -6.74 3.17 -19.66
C GLY A 102 -7.93 2.23 -19.44
N MET A 103 -8.75 2.53 -18.43
CA MET A 103 -9.99 1.80 -18.15
C MET A 103 -10.96 1.80 -19.35
N SER A 104 -10.99 2.90 -20.10
CA SER A 104 -11.80 3.04 -21.33
C SER A 104 -11.35 2.11 -22.47
N SER A 105 -10.12 1.58 -22.42
CA SER A 105 -9.58 0.62 -23.39
C SER A 105 -10.03 -0.82 -23.12
N GLY A 106 -10.77 -1.07 -22.04
CA GLY A 106 -11.19 -2.40 -21.60
C GLY A 106 -10.36 -2.94 -20.44
N ASP A 107 -10.29 -4.27 -20.33
CA ASP A 107 -9.56 -4.95 -19.26
C ASP A 107 -8.06 -4.66 -19.33
N VAL A 108 -7.49 -4.26 -18.18
CA VAL A 108 -6.07 -3.95 -18.05
C VAL A 108 -5.37 -5.05 -17.27
N THR A 109 -4.54 -5.82 -17.97
CA THR A 109 -3.88 -6.99 -17.40
C THR A 109 -2.80 -6.60 -16.39
N ILE A 110 -2.45 -7.54 -15.52
CA ILE A 110 -1.33 -7.36 -14.58
C ILE A 110 -0.01 -7.07 -15.31
N GLN A 111 0.19 -7.65 -16.49
CA GLN A 111 1.41 -7.45 -17.26
C GLN A 111 1.50 -6.02 -17.80
N GLN A 112 0.39 -5.43 -18.27
CA GLN A 112 0.36 -4.05 -18.74
C GLN A 112 0.67 -3.06 -17.59
N ARG A 113 0.17 -3.35 -16.39
CA ARG A 113 0.50 -2.59 -15.17
C ARG A 113 1.99 -2.69 -14.85
N TYR A 114 2.56 -3.89 -14.95
CA TYR A 114 3.99 -4.11 -14.73
C TYR A 114 4.84 -3.39 -15.77
N ASN A 115 4.42 -3.35 -17.04
CA ASN A 115 5.15 -2.62 -18.07
C ASN A 115 5.29 -1.13 -17.68
N GLY A 116 4.22 -0.48 -17.23
CA GLY A 116 4.29 0.90 -16.74
C GLY A 116 5.23 1.11 -15.54
N LEU A 117 5.24 0.16 -14.60
CA LEU A 117 6.15 0.24 -13.45
C LEU A 117 7.62 0.05 -13.86
N ARG A 118 7.89 -0.80 -14.85
CA ARG A 118 9.26 -1.06 -15.34
C ARG A 118 9.89 0.14 -16.04
N GLU A 119 9.08 0.98 -16.66
CA GLU A 119 9.52 2.22 -17.31
C GLU A 119 9.66 3.40 -16.32
N GLY A 120 9.30 3.21 -15.05
CA GLY A 120 9.48 4.23 -14.01
C GLY A 120 10.94 4.52 -13.69
N ALA A 121 11.26 5.78 -13.39
CA ALA A 121 12.64 6.21 -13.12
C ALA A 121 13.31 5.49 -11.94
N LEU A 122 12.54 4.96 -10.98
CA LEU A 122 13.08 4.24 -9.82
C LEU A 122 13.26 2.73 -10.06
N TYR A 123 12.66 2.18 -11.13
CA TYR A 123 12.72 0.74 -11.40
C TYR A 123 14.15 0.19 -11.57
N PRO A 124 15.11 0.89 -12.22
CA PRO A 124 16.49 0.41 -12.35
C PRO A 124 17.19 0.09 -11.01
N TYR A 125 16.80 0.78 -9.94
CA TYR A 125 17.34 0.57 -8.58
C TYR A 125 16.61 -0.53 -7.81
N LEU A 126 15.37 -0.84 -8.19
CA LEU A 126 14.50 -1.81 -7.51
C LEU A 126 14.56 -3.20 -8.16
N LYS A 127 14.46 -3.24 -9.48
CA LYS A 127 14.43 -4.45 -10.33
C LYS A 127 13.37 -5.50 -9.96
N ASP A 128 12.37 -5.12 -9.15
CA ASP A 128 11.21 -5.95 -8.81
C ASP A 128 9.94 -5.12 -8.70
N VAL A 129 8.96 -5.41 -9.56
CA VAL A 129 7.65 -4.74 -9.56
C VAL A 129 6.84 -5.02 -8.29
N LYS A 130 7.11 -6.10 -7.57
CA LYS A 130 6.41 -6.45 -6.33
C LYS A 130 6.62 -5.41 -5.23
N VAL A 131 7.71 -4.67 -5.30
CA VAL A 131 8.03 -3.61 -4.34
C VAL A 131 7.02 -2.45 -4.39
N TYR A 132 6.28 -2.27 -5.49
CA TYR A 132 5.29 -1.20 -5.64
C TYR A 132 3.92 -1.52 -5.02
N HIS A 133 3.75 -2.72 -4.48
CA HIS A 133 2.47 -3.21 -3.99
C HIS A 133 2.55 -3.63 -2.52
N CYS A 134 1.52 -3.29 -1.78
CA CYS A 134 1.32 -3.75 -0.42
C CYS A 134 0.66 -5.13 -0.43
N SER A 135 1.22 -6.10 0.29
CA SER A 135 0.66 -7.46 0.37
C SER A 135 -0.74 -7.56 1.01
N GLY A 136 -1.16 -6.52 1.76
CA GLY A 136 -2.50 -6.38 2.32
C GLY A 136 -3.50 -5.62 1.42
N ASP A 137 -3.03 -4.96 0.36
CA ASP A 137 -3.89 -4.24 -0.57
C ASP A 137 -4.54 -5.22 -1.55
N ASN A 138 -5.83 -5.48 -1.34
CA ASN A 138 -6.57 -6.46 -2.13
C ASN A 138 -7.19 -5.88 -3.41
N ARG A 139 -6.99 -4.58 -3.70
CA ARG A 139 -7.53 -3.95 -4.92
C ARG A 139 -6.95 -4.52 -6.21
N LYS A 140 -5.79 -5.19 -6.14
CA LYS A 140 -5.22 -5.93 -7.26
C LYS A 140 -6.08 -7.10 -7.74
N SER A 141 -7.01 -7.58 -6.91
CA SER A 141 -7.86 -8.75 -7.20
C SER A 141 -9.34 -8.47 -6.99
N LEU A 142 -9.69 -7.66 -5.99
CA LEU A 142 -11.08 -7.34 -5.65
C LEU A 142 -11.61 -6.12 -6.41
N GLY A 143 -10.74 -5.33 -7.03
CA GLY A 143 -11.12 -4.09 -7.69
C GLY A 143 -11.25 -2.90 -6.74
N THR A 144 -12.03 -1.92 -7.16
CA THR A 144 -12.29 -0.66 -6.46
C THR A 144 -13.80 -0.48 -6.28
N PRO A 145 -14.27 0.57 -5.57
CA PRO A 145 -15.71 0.87 -5.52
C PRO A 145 -16.38 1.10 -6.88
N LEU A 146 -15.59 1.33 -7.95
CA LEU A 146 -16.08 1.51 -9.31
C LEU A 146 -16.40 0.18 -10.02
N GLY A 147 -15.83 -0.94 -9.54
CA GLY A 147 -16.05 -2.27 -10.12
C GLY A 147 -14.98 -3.28 -9.74
N ASN A 148 -15.16 -4.53 -10.15
CA ASN A 148 -14.30 -5.66 -9.79
C ASN A 148 -13.64 -6.37 -10.99
N THR A 149 -13.89 -5.93 -12.22
CA THR A 149 -13.21 -6.47 -13.41
C THR A 149 -11.73 -6.04 -13.43
N PRO A 150 -10.87 -6.68 -14.25
CA PRO A 150 -9.48 -6.26 -14.40
C PRO A 150 -9.30 -4.77 -14.74
N ALA A 151 -10.27 -4.15 -15.42
CA ALA A 151 -10.30 -2.71 -15.67
C ALA A 151 -10.38 -1.86 -14.39
N TYR A 152 -10.95 -2.35 -13.28
CA TYR A 152 -11.12 -1.60 -12.03
C TYR A 152 -10.15 -2.01 -10.92
N GLN A 153 -9.23 -2.92 -11.21
CA GLN A 153 -8.18 -3.33 -10.27
C GLN A 153 -7.08 -2.27 -10.21
N ILE A 154 -6.38 -2.19 -9.09
CA ILE A 154 -5.21 -1.32 -8.90
C ILE A 154 -4.08 -2.14 -8.30
N TYR A 155 -2.88 -1.99 -8.86
CA TYR A 155 -1.70 -2.68 -8.36
C TYR A 155 -0.84 -1.80 -7.45
N ARG A 156 -0.55 -0.56 -7.83
CA ARG A 156 0.31 0.32 -7.03
C ARG A 156 -0.38 0.73 -5.73
N SER A 157 0.26 0.45 -4.59
CA SER A 157 -0.27 0.78 -3.26
C SER A 157 0.36 2.02 -2.64
N TYR A 158 1.47 2.50 -3.21
CA TYR A 158 2.25 3.59 -2.64
C TYR A 158 2.23 4.83 -3.54
N SER A 159 2.39 5.98 -2.91
CA SER A 159 2.46 7.27 -3.59
C SER A 159 3.39 8.22 -2.86
N LEU A 160 3.94 9.18 -3.59
CA LEU A 160 4.57 10.35 -2.97
C LEU A 160 3.48 11.34 -2.51
N PRO A 161 3.66 12.08 -1.41
CA PRO A 161 2.85 13.25 -1.13
C PRO A 161 2.84 14.22 -2.32
N ASP A 162 1.71 14.84 -2.61
CA ASP A 162 1.59 15.76 -3.76
C ASP A 162 2.55 16.95 -3.71
N TYR A 163 3.00 17.35 -2.52
CA TYR A 163 4.05 18.36 -2.38
C TYR A 163 5.37 17.95 -3.06
N LEU A 164 5.59 16.65 -3.23
CA LEU A 164 6.77 16.06 -3.88
C LEU A 164 6.51 15.68 -5.35
N LYS A 165 5.42 16.17 -5.96
CA LYS A 165 5.14 15.92 -7.38
C LYS A 165 6.24 16.48 -8.30
N ALA A 166 7.02 17.44 -7.82
CA ALA A 166 8.23 17.98 -8.43
C ALA A 166 8.08 18.46 -9.87
N VAL A 167 6.87 18.78 -10.36
CA VAL A 167 6.62 19.20 -11.75
C VAL A 167 6.40 20.70 -11.89
N GLU A 168 5.68 21.34 -10.97
CA GLU A 168 5.41 22.77 -11.04
C GLU A 168 6.64 23.60 -10.64
N LYS A 169 6.72 24.85 -11.10
CA LYS A 169 7.84 25.75 -10.79
C LYS A 169 8.05 25.99 -9.30
N LYS A 170 6.98 25.94 -8.50
CA LYS A 170 7.02 26.13 -7.04
C LYS A 170 7.36 24.86 -6.26
N ASP A 171 7.36 23.71 -6.91
CA ASP A 171 7.59 22.44 -6.23
C ASP A 171 9.07 22.29 -5.87
N PRO A 172 9.38 21.60 -4.76
CA PRO A 172 10.74 21.18 -4.45
C PRO A 172 11.29 20.30 -5.59
N LYS A 173 12.56 20.54 -5.95
CA LYS A 173 13.27 19.80 -7.02
C LYS A 173 14.45 19.01 -6.51
N LYS A 174 14.91 19.28 -5.28
CA LYS A 174 16.13 18.70 -4.73
C LYS A 174 15.86 17.97 -3.41
N LEU A 175 16.07 16.66 -3.38
CA LEU A 175 15.79 15.81 -2.22
C LEU A 175 16.62 16.21 -0.99
N PHE A 176 17.89 16.54 -1.18
CA PHE A 176 18.82 16.83 -0.08
C PHE A 176 18.70 18.26 0.49
N THR A 177 17.70 19.03 0.06
CA THR A 177 17.43 20.38 0.60
C THR A 177 16.41 20.40 1.73
N PHE A 178 15.71 19.29 1.97
CA PHE A 178 14.73 19.18 3.04
C PHE A 178 15.43 19.16 4.41
N LYS A 179 14.84 19.88 5.36
CA LYS A 179 15.27 19.83 6.76
C LYS A 179 14.59 18.67 7.46
N ASP A 180 15.30 18.07 8.40
CA ASP A 180 14.80 16.98 9.25
C ASP A 180 14.28 15.77 8.45
N PRO A 181 15.12 15.18 7.57
CA PRO A 181 14.68 14.14 6.64
C PRO A 181 14.14 12.87 7.33
N ALA A 182 14.56 12.61 8.57
CA ALA A 182 14.03 11.51 9.37
C ALA A 182 12.54 11.71 9.70
N ASN A 183 12.08 12.94 9.96
CA ASN A 183 10.66 13.16 10.25
C ASN A 183 9.83 13.50 9.01
N LYS A 184 10.42 13.62 7.82
CA LYS A 184 9.68 13.97 6.60
C LYS A 184 9.35 12.76 5.75
N MET A 185 8.06 12.49 5.60
CA MET A 185 7.58 11.37 4.78
C MET A 185 7.95 11.58 3.31
N LEU A 186 8.35 10.49 2.65
CA LEU A 186 8.71 10.42 1.25
C LEU A 186 7.66 9.63 0.45
N PHE A 187 7.27 8.45 0.94
CA PHE A 187 6.15 7.68 0.38
C PHE A 187 5.13 7.33 1.46
N VAL A 188 3.88 7.21 1.03
CA VAL A 188 2.74 6.81 1.84
C VAL A 188 2.04 5.63 1.19
N GLU A 189 1.39 4.80 1.99
CA GLU A 189 0.46 3.79 1.48
C GLU A 189 -0.91 4.45 1.25
N GLU A 190 -1.30 4.57 -0.02
CA GLU A 190 -2.48 5.33 -0.45
C GLU A 190 -3.61 4.41 -0.91
N ILE A 191 -4.84 4.76 -0.54
CA ILE A 191 -6.04 4.21 -1.16
C ILE A 191 -6.51 5.14 -2.28
N TYR A 192 -5.87 5.08 -3.45
CA TYR A 192 -6.42 5.74 -4.64
C TYR A 192 -7.87 5.30 -4.93
N ASP A 193 -8.77 6.28 -5.00
CA ASP A 193 -10.21 6.12 -5.21
C ASP A 193 -10.75 6.98 -6.37
N GLY A 194 -9.85 7.52 -7.22
CA GLY A 194 -10.21 8.39 -8.33
C GLY A 194 -11.01 7.68 -9.42
N ALA A 195 -11.88 8.43 -10.11
CA ALA A 195 -12.85 7.94 -11.10
C ALA A 195 -12.25 7.19 -12.30
N SER A 196 -10.96 7.38 -12.58
CA SER A 196 -10.25 6.70 -13.66
C SER A 196 -9.86 5.24 -13.33
N GLY A 197 -9.95 4.85 -12.04
CA GLY A 197 -10.17 3.48 -11.54
C GLY A 197 -9.10 2.40 -11.75
N ASN A 198 -8.24 2.50 -12.77
CA ASN A 198 -7.35 1.40 -13.15
C ASN A 198 -5.88 1.64 -12.83
N TYR A 199 -5.47 2.85 -12.46
CA TYR A 199 -4.17 3.13 -11.85
C TYR A 199 -4.27 4.43 -11.06
N ASN A 200 -3.26 4.69 -10.23
CA ASN A 200 -3.15 5.95 -9.51
C ASN A 200 -2.37 6.96 -10.37
N HIS A 201 -3.01 8.10 -10.67
CA HIS A 201 -2.49 9.14 -11.55
C HIS A 201 -1.54 10.12 -10.85
N GLY A 202 -1.75 10.35 -9.55
CA GLY A 202 -1.13 11.45 -8.82
C GLY A 202 -0.21 10.97 -7.70
N GLY A 203 0.14 11.93 -6.85
CA GLY A 203 0.57 11.66 -5.50
C GLY A 203 -0.63 11.64 -4.55
N TRP A 204 -0.34 11.46 -3.27
CA TRP A 204 -1.31 11.55 -2.20
C TRP A 204 -1.57 13.02 -1.85
N SER A 205 -2.80 13.49 -2.09
CA SER A 205 -3.22 14.84 -1.73
C SER A 205 -3.49 14.96 -0.23
N TYR A 206 -2.89 15.96 0.40
CA TYR A 206 -3.16 16.35 1.79
C TYR A 206 -2.94 17.84 1.97
N ALA A 207 -3.84 18.50 2.70
CA ALA A 207 -3.75 19.91 3.03
C ALA A 207 -3.42 20.05 4.52
N PRO A 208 -2.14 20.25 4.89
CA PRO A 208 -1.73 20.24 6.28
C PRO A 208 -2.34 21.40 7.07
N PHE A 209 -2.54 21.21 8.37
CA PHE A 209 -3.10 22.18 9.33
C PHE A 209 -4.55 22.61 9.05
N THR A 210 -5.26 21.90 8.18
CA THR A 210 -6.69 22.13 7.94
C THR A 210 -7.59 21.30 8.87
N GLY A 211 -7.00 20.29 9.53
CA GLY A 211 -7.75 19.30 10.30
C GLY A 211 -8.66 18.42 9.42
N ALA A 212 -8.49 18.43 8.10
CA ALA A 212 -9.24 17.63 7.13
C ALA A 212 -8.29 16.70 6.37
N MET A 213 -8.79 15.57 5.88
CA MET A 213 -8.02 14.64 5.06
C MET A 213 -8.56 14.63 3.64
N TRP A 214 -7.69 14.80 2.64
CA TRP A 214 -8.11 14.80 1.25
C TRP A 214 -8.10 13.39 0.68
N ASP A 215 -6.96 12.76 0.45
CA ASP A 215 -6.94 11.39 -0.06
C ASP A 215 -6.85 10.36 1.07
N PRO A 216 -7.56 9.23 0.96
CA PRO A 216 -7.52 8.20 1.99
C PRO A 216 -6.21 7.41 1.96
N LEU A 217 -5.77 6.98 3.14
CA LEU A 217 -4.55 6.22 3.36
C LEU A 217 -4.83 4.77 3.71
N GLY A 218 -3.82 3.93 3.61
CA GLY A 218 -3.89 2.50 3.91
C GLY A 218 -4.45 2.19 5.29
N VAL A 219 -5.26 1.13 5.34
CA VAL A 219 -5.74 0.49 6.59
C VAL A 219 -5.49 -1.02 6.57
N PHE A 220 -4.56 -1.45 5.69
CA PHE A 220 -4.40 -2.84 5.25
C PHE A 220 -3.75 -3.76 6.29
N HIS A 221 -3.13 -3.21 7.34
CA HIS A 221 -2.30 -3.97 8.29
C HIS A 221 -2.83 -3.86 9.72
N SER A 222 -4.09 -4.26 9.92
CA SER A 222 -4.84 -4.00 11.16
C SER A 222 -4.93 -2.50 11.44
N ASP A 223 -5.74 -1.77 10.68
CA ASP A 223 -5.99 -0.31 10.79
C ASP A 223 -4.72 0.53 10.90
N ALA A 224 -3.68 0.14 10.17
CA ALA A 224 -2.41 0.83 10.13
C ALA A 224 -2.00 1.10 8.68
N CYS A 225 -1.28 2.20 8.51
CA CYS A 225 -0.65 2.64 7.27
C CYS A 225 0.87 2.58 7.43
N THR A 226 1.58 2.32 6.35
CA THR A 226 3.05 2.38 6.32
C THR A 226 3.54 3.60 5.55
N PHE A 227 4.62 4.16 6.04
CA PHE A 227 5.29 5.34 5.49
C PHE A 227 6.77 5.04 5.33
N SER A 228 7.41 5.69 4.37
CA SER A 228 8.86 5.85 4.37
C SER A 228 9.23 7.32 4.46
N PHE A 229 10.46 7.57 4.91
CA PHE A 229 10.98 8.89 5.21
C PHE A 229 12.17 9.24 4.33
N MET A 230 12.50 10.53 4.26
CA MET A 230 13.51 11.07 3.34
C MET A 230 14.94 10.62 3.68
N ASP A 231 15.19 10.09 4.87
CA ASP A 231 16.46 9.45 5.26
C ASP A 231 16.54 7.97 4.87
N GLY A 232 15.45 7.40 4.33
CA GLY A 232 15.38 6.02 3.85
C GLY A 232 14.81 5.01 4.84
N HIS A 233 14.43 5.39 6.06
CA HIS A 233 13.73 4.46 6.94
C HIS A 233 12.23 4.36 6.61
N ALA A 234 11.56 3.40 7.23
CA ALA A 234 10.12 3.20 7.09
C ALA A 234 9.50 2.89 8.45
N GLU A 235 8.28 3.37 8.65
CA GLU A 235 7.51 3.17 9.88
C GLU A 235 6.08 2.77 9.58
N ARG A 236 5.42 2.22 10.59
CA ARG A 236 4.00 1.88 10.56
C ARG A 236 3.27 2.73 11.59
N LYS A 237 2.33 3.56 11.14
CA LYS A 237 1.39 4.30 11.99
C LYS A 237 0.08 3.51 12.11
N LYS A 238 -0.22 3.05 13.32
CA LYS A 238 -1.57 2.58 13.67
C LYS A 238 -2.47 3.82 13.79
N TRP A 239 -3.67 3.78 13.22
CA TRP A 239 -4.63 4.87 13.40
C TRP A 239 -5.23 4.82 14.80
N ASP A 240 -5.12 5.93 15.53
CA ASP A 240 -5.59 6.05 16.90
C ASP A 240 -7.06 6.51 16.95
N ASP A 241 -7.50 7.27 15.93
CA ASP A 241 -8.87 7.73 15.80
C ASP A 241 -9.66 6.84 14.83
N LYS A 242 -10.78 6.28 15.31
CA LYS A 242 -11.67 5.46 14.48
C LYS A 242 -12.24 6.23 13.29
N ARG A 243 -12.36 7.57 13.38
CA ARG A 243 -12.82 8.42 12.28
C ARG A 243 -11.87 8.39 11.09
N THR A 244 -10.56 8.25 11.34
CA THR A 244 -9.54 8.03 10.30
C THR A 244 -9.80 6.72 9.58
N ILE A 245 -10.03 5.64 10.34
CA ILE A 245 -10.33 4.31 9.78
C ILE A 245 -11.61 4.36 8.94
N THR A 246 -12.69 4.95 9.47
CA THR A 246 -13.94 5.13 8.72
C THR A 246 -13.71 5.91 7.44
N TYR A 247 -12.95 7.01 7.47
CA TYR A 247 -12.67 7.82 6.29
C TYR A 247 -11.92 7.03 5.22
N CYS A 248 -10.88 6.29 5.62
CA CYS A 248 -10.07 5.49 4.71
C CYS A 248 -10.81 4.28 4.13
N MET A 249 -11.76 3.70 4.88
CA MET A 249 -12.62 2.61 4.40
C MET A 249 -13.78 3.10 3.53
N SER A 250 -14.38 4.24 3.86
CA SER A 250 -15.54 4.79 3.17
C SER A 250 -15.67 6.31 3.38
N ARG A 251 -15.28 7.08 2.36
CA ARG A 251 -15.45 8.54 2.36
C ARG A 251 -16.91 8.95 2.43
N ALA A 252 -17.81 8.17 1.81
CA ALA A 252 -19.24 8.42 1.86
C ALA A 252 -19.79 8.29 3.28
N GLU A 253 -19.36 7.28 4.04
CA GLU A 253 -19.75 7.11 5.43
C GLU A 253 -19.19 8.23 6.31
N ALA A 254 -17.93 8.60 6.13
CA ALA A 254 -17.33 9.72 6.86
C ALA A 254 -18.03 11.06 6.57
N ALA A 255 -18.36 11.33 5.29
CA ALA A 255 -19.09 12.53 4.89
C ALA A 255 -20.49 12.58 5.52
N ALA A 256 -21.21 11.44 5.59
CA ALA A 256 -22.50 11.34 6.28
C ALA A 256 -22.40 11.64 7.79
N LYS A 257 -21.22 11.45 8.38
CA LYS A 257 -20.91 11.77 9.79
C LYS A 257 -20.28 13.17 9.97
N GLY A 258 -20.15 13.96 8.91
CA GLY A 258 -19.74 15.37 8.97
C GLY A 258 -18.24 15.62 9.08
N TYR A 259 -17.39 14.74 8.56
CA TYR A 259 -15.93 14.94 8.52
C TYR A 259 -15.30 14.31 7.27
N GLY A 260 -14.05 14.67 6.95
CA GLY A 260 -13.27 14.06 5.89
C GLY A 260 -12.77 15.07 4.85
N LYS A 261 -13.07 14.84 3.57
CA LYS A 261 -12.60 15.68 2.47
C LYS A 261 -13.12 17.10 2.62
N ASN A 262 -12.23 18.08 2.77
CA ASN A 262 -12.53 19.50 2.93
C ASN A 262 -13.40 19.83 4.16
N VAL A 263 -13.60 18.88 5.08
CA VAL A 263 -14.40 19.07 6.29
C VAL A 263 -13.57 18.60 7.48
N ALA A 264 -13.19 19.55 8.33
CA ALA A 264 -12.33 19.26 9.47
C ALA A 264 -12.98 18.26 10.43
N PHE A 265 -12.17 17.37 11.01
CA PHE A 265 -12.61 16.54 12.12
C PHE A 265 -12.95 17.42 13.33
N ASN A 266 -14.14 17.22 13.89
CA ASN A 266 -14.56 17.89 15.13
C ASN A 266 -15.13 16.85 16.12
N PRO A 267 -14.52 16.67 17.31
CA PRO A 267 -13.31 17.33 17.82
C PRO A 267 -12.06 17.05 16.96
N PRO A 268 -10.93 17.75 17.13
CA PRO A 268 -9.70 17.51 16.38
C PRO A 268 -9.27 16.04 16.35
N ASN A 269 -8.57 15.63 15.29
CA ASN A 269 -8.15 14.25 15.08
C ASN A 269 -6.62 14.12 15.27
N VAL A 270 -6.21 13.31 16.25
CA VAL A 270 -4.79 13.10 16.58
C VAL A 270 -3.98 12.50 15.42
N ASP A 271 -4.63 11.74 14.53
CA ASP A 271 -3.95 11.18 13.36
C ASP A 271 -3.62 12.26 12.32
N THR A 272 -4.45 13.31 12.19
CA THR A 272 -4.11 14.45 11.32
C THR A 272 -2.99 15.30 11.90
N ASP A 273 -2.88 15.42 13.22
CA ASP A 273 -1.75 16.10 13.86
C ASP A 273 -0.42 15.36 13.58
N TRP A 274 -0.45 14.02 13.61
CA TRP A 274 0.71 13.21 13.21
C TRP A 274 1.06 13.42 11.73
N LEU A 275 0.08 13.44 10.84
CA LEU A 275 0.32 13.70 9.41
C LEU A 275 0.90 15.10 9.18
N ASP A 276 0.40 16.12 9.87
CA ASP A 276 0.90 17.49 9.81
C ASP A 276 2.37 17.61 10.20
N LEU A 277 2.78 16.91 11.26
CA LEU A 277 4.16 16.89 11.73
C LEU A 277 5.11 16.27 10.69
N HIS A 278 4.68 15.19 10.04
CA HIS A 278 5.52 14.43 9.12
C HIS A 278 5.41 14.87 7.66
N TYR A 279 4.45 15.74 7.33
CA TYR A 279 4.27 16.23 5.96
C TYR A 279 5.51 17.00 5.50
N PRO A 280 5.98 16.79 4.24
CA PRO A 280 7.20 17.42 3.74
C PRO A 280 7.04 18.92 3.41
N GLY A 281 5.81 19.40 3.26
CA GLY A 281 5.48 20.81 3.00
C GLY A 281 5.55 21.72 4.23
N LYS A 282 5.22 23.02 4.05
CA LYS A 282 5.32 24.06 5.09
C LYS A 282 4.70 23.62 6.41
N THR A 283 5.56 23.25 7.34
CA THR A 283 5.25 23.00 8.75
C THR A 283 4.82 24.30 9.42
N ASN A 284 3.59 24.36 9.92
CA ASN A 284 3.13 25.40 10.84
C ASN A 284 3.55 25.04 12.27
N ILE A 285 4.85 24.80 12.46
CA ILE A 285 5.46 24.74 13.79
C ILE A 285 6.15 26.08 13.93
N ALA A 286 5.66 26.92 14.85
CA ALA A 286 6.35 28.15 15.22
C ALA A 286 7.82 27.80 15.50
N GLN A 287 8.73 28.37 14.71
CA GLN A 287 10.17 28.35 15.00
C GLN A 287 10.45 29.18 16.25
#